data_AF-A0A8S9MT81-F1
#
_entry.id   AF-A0A8S9MT81-F1
#
_cell.length_a   1.000
_cell.length_b   1.000
_cell.length_c   1.000
_cell.angle_alpha   90.00
_cell.angle_beta   90.00
_cell.angle_gamma   90.00
#
_symmetry.space_group_name_H-M   'P 1'
#
loop_
_entity.id
_entity.type
_entity.pdbx_description
1 polymer ?
#
loop_
_entity_poly.entity_id
_entity_poly.type
_entity_poly.pdbx_seq_one_letter_code
_entity_poly.pdbx_strand_id
1 'polypeptide(L)'
;MENNNNNNNNRISIPVTLKGINYLLWARMVKIALGGKEQRNREAERIVGPLSIAVPGEIAGLYKAWETHGRVPRKLLVEPSIKLARDGFQVGSHLDFALSKNEAMIKNDNGLKSVFTKEGELLKKGDICYNTKLADTLESVAEKGMKAFYEEDVAEKLVNDVREAGGIITMDDLESYEV
;
A
#
# COMPACT_ATOMS: atom_id res chain seq x y z
N MET A 1 12.39 -32.93 39.74
CA MET A 1 13.31 -32.78 38.59
C MET A 1 12.95 -31.46 37.92
N GLU A 2 13.93 -30.57 37.86
CA GLU A 2 13.83 -29.12 37.71
C GLU A 2 13.41 -28.59 36.32
N ASN A 3 12.54 -27.55 36.35
CA ASN A 3 12.62 -26.22 35.73
C ASN A 3 13.39 -25.95 34.42
N ASN A 4 12.70 -25.28 33.47
CA ASN A 4 12.87 -23.87 32.99
C ASN A 4 12.63 -23.73 31.47
N ASN A 5 11.60 -23.02 31.01
CA ASN A 5 11.52 -21.55 30.80
C ASN A 5 12.70 -20.95 30.01
N ASN A 6 12.47 -20.68 28.72
CA ASN A 6 13.31 -19.77 27.93
C ASN A 6 12.46 -18.64 27.35
N ASN A 7 12.34 -17.59 28.16
CA ASN A 7 11.72 -16.33 27.85
C ASN A 7 12.85 -15.35 27.46
N ASN A 8 13.24 -15.31 26.19
CA ASN A 8 14.29 -14.41 25.71
C ASN A 8 13.73 -13.02 25.40
N ASN A 9 13.52 -12.25 26.48
CA ASN A 9 13.49 -10.79 26.43
C ASN A 9 14.85 -10.29 25.96
N ASN A 10 14.89 -9.72 24.75
CA ASN A 10 16.06 -9.05 24.20
C ASN A 10 16.27 -7.68 24.88
N ARG A 11 16.60 -7.71 26.18
CA ARG A 11 17.19 -6.57 26.89
C ARG A 11 18.69 -6.58 26.58
N ILE A 12 19.14 -5.55 25.86
CA ILE A 12 20.57 -5.29 25.67
C ILE A 12 21.16 -4.92 27.03
N SER A 13 21.69 -5.91 27.74
CA SER A 13 22.48 -5.72 28.96
C SER A 13 23.87 -5.24 28.56
N ILE A 14 24.12 -3.93 28.64
CA ILE A 14 25.45 -3.36 28.43
C ILE A 14 26.22 -3.43 29.75
N PRO A 15 27.38 -4.12 29.82
CA PRO A 15 28.20 -4.12 31.02
C PRO A 15 28.81 -2.72 31.23
N VAL A 16 28.47 -2.09 32.36
CA VAL A 16 29.06 -0.82 32.80
C VAL A 16 30.40 -1.11 33.46
N THR A 17 31.45 -1.28 32.67
CA THR A 17 32.83 -1.11 33.15
C THR A 17 33.65 -0.41 32.07
N LEU A 18 33.73 0.91 32.18
CA LEU A 18 34.27 1.78 31.14
C LEU A 18 35.17 2.86 31.76
N LYS A 19 36.21 2.43 32.48
CA LYS A 19 37.35 3.31 32.78
C LYS A 19 38.29 3.31 31.57
N GLY A 20 38.11 4.26 30.65
CA GLY A 20 39.14 4.57 29.65
C GLY A 20 38.69 4.78 28.20
N ILE A 21 37.41 4.63 27.83
CA ILE A 21 36.99 4.93 26.45
C ILE A 21 36.68 6.43 26.31
N ASN A 22 37.37 7.06 25.37
CA ASN A 22 37.11 8.42 24.92
C ASN A 22 35.65 8.56 24.49
N TYR A 23 34.86 9.33 25.24
CA TYR A 23 33.42 9.54 25.04
C TYR A 23 33.08 9.99 23.61
N LEU A 24 33.97 10.75 22.96
CA LEU A 24 33.80 11.19 21.58
C LEU A 24 33.84 10.03 20.58
N LEU A 25 34.66 9.01 20.84
CA LEU A 25 34.76 7.83 19.99
C LEU A 25 33.50 6.96 20.12
N TRP A 26 32.98 6.81 21.34
CA TRP A 26 31.72 6.11 21.59
C TRP A 26 30.52 6.83 20.96
N ALA A 27 30.39 8.15 21.14
CA ALA A 27 29.33 8.93 20.50
C ALA A 27 29.39 8.85 18.96
N ARG A 28 30.60 8.84 18.38
CA ARG A 28 30.80 8.67 16.94
C ARG A 28 30.40 7.27 16.47
N MET A 29 30.74 6.21 17.23
CA MET A 29 30.30 4.84 16.92
C MET A 29 28.78 4.68 17.02
N VAL A 30 28.14 5.28 18.04
CA VAL A 30 26.69 5.31 18.18
C VAL A 30 26.04 6.06 17.01
N LYS A 31 26.57 7.23 16.62
CA LYS A 31 26.06 7.99 15.48
C LYS A 31 26.21 7.24 14.15
N ILE A 32 27.30 6.50 13.95
CA ILE A 32 27.50 5.64 12.77
C ILE A 32 26.49 4.48 12.79
N ALA A 33 26.29 3.83 13.94
CA ALA A 33 25.34 2.72 14.08
C ALA A 33 23.88 3.17 13.90
N LEU A 34 23.52 4.34 14.42
CA LEU A 34 22.20 4.96 14.25
C LEU A 34 21.98 5.45 12.83
N GLY A 35 22.97 6.14 12.22
CA GLY A 35 22.90 6.56 10.82
C GLY A 35 22.72 5.39 9.86
N GLY A 36 23.35 4.25 10.12
CA GLY A 36 23.13 3.02 9.35
C GLY A 36 21.73 2.40 9.55
N LYS A 37 21.11 2.56 10.72
CA LYS A 37 19.70 2.14 10.94
C LYS A 37 18.73 3.09 10.23
N GLU A 38 18.99 4.39 10.31
CA GLU A 38 18.18 5.43 9.67
C GLU A 38 18.22 5.32 8.15
N GLN A 39 19.39 5.08 7.56
CA GLN A 39 19.52 4.83 6.12
C GLN A 39 18.82 3.55 5.68
N ARG A 40 18.90 2.46 6.47
CA ARG A 40 18.15 1.23 6.20
C ARG A 40 16.63 1.42 6.28
N ASN A 41 16.16 2.25 7.21
CA ASN A 41 14.75 2.63 7.28
C ASN A 41 14.31 3.43 6.05
N ARG A 42 15.11 4.40 5.61
CA ARG A 42 14.79 5.18 4.39
C ARG A 42 14.75 4.33 3.13
N GLU A 43 15.63 3.33 3.00
CA GLU A 43 15.62 2.44 1.84
C GLU A 43 14.39 1.52 1.85
N ALA A 44 13.95 1.07 3.02
CA ALA A 44 12.70 0.32 3.15
C ALA A 44 11.47 1.18 2.83
N GLU A 45 11.44 2.44 3.29
CA GLU A 45 10.36 3.42 3.03
C GLU A 45 10.19 3.76 1.53
N ARG A 46 11.26 3.61 0.74
CA ARG A 46 11.21 3.81 -0.73
C ARG A 46 10.48 2.71 -1.49
N ILE A 47 10.43 1.52 -0.91
CA ILE A 47 9.86 0.33 -1.57
C ILE A 47 8.49 0.00 -0.96
N VAL A 48 8.32 0.25 0.33
CA VAL A 48 7.12 -0.10 1.10
C VAL A 48 6.68 1.07 1.96
N GLY A 49 5.40 1.40 1.91
CA GLY A 49 4.78 2.44 2.72
C GLY A 49 4.33 3.64 1.91
N PRO A 50 3.76 4.66 2.56
CA PRO A 50 3.11 5.77 1.87
C PRO A 50 4.08 6.74 1.18
N LEU A 51 5.36 6.72 1.57
CA LEU A 51 6.41 7.52 0.94
C LEU A 51 6.91 6.91 -0.39
N SER A 52 6.55 5.67 -0.70
CA SER A 52 6.82 5.06 -2.01
C SER A 52 5.72 5.37 -3.04
N ILE A 53 4.64 6.03 -2.63
CA ILE A 53 3.50 6.34 -3.50
C ILE A 53 3.80 7.63 -4.27
N ALA A 54 3.81 7.52 -5.60
CA ALA A 54 3.83 8.65 -6.53
C ALA A 54 2.40 9.01 -6.99
N VAL A 55 2.25 10.17 -7.63
CA VAL A 55 0.96 10.61 -8.18
C VAL A 55 0.45 9.58 -9.21
N PRO A 56 -0.73 8.96 -9.03
CA PRO A 56 -1.20 7.90 -9.93
C PRO A 56 -1.59 8.43 -11.31
N GLY A 57 -0.91 7.93 -12.35
CA GLY A 57 -1.11 8.37 -13.73
C GLY A 57 -1.99 7.50 -14.62
N GLU A 58 -2.41 6.33 -14.14
CA GLU A 58 -3.06 5.31 -14.96
C GLU A 58 -4.38 5.80 -15.55
N ILE A 59 -5.22 6.47 -14.76
CA ILE A 59 -6.52 6.98 -15.22
C ILE A 59 -6.32 8.06 -16.30
N ALA A 60 -5.42 9.03 -16.08
CA ALA A 60 -5.11 10.06 -17.06
C ALA A 60 -4.56 9.45 -18.36
N GLY A 61 -3.61 8.52 -18.27
CA GLY A 61 -3.02 7.88 -19.45
C GLY A 61 -4.02 7.06 -20.26
N LEU A 62 -4.85 6.25 -19.59
CA LEU A 62 -5.91 5.48 -20.25
C LEU A 62 -6.96 6.40 -20.89
N TYR A 63 -7.31 7.50 -20.23
CA TYR A 63 -8.24 8.48 -20.78
C TYR A 63 -7.66 9.18 -22.00
N LYS A 64 -6.41 9.63 -21.94
CA LYS A 64 -5.69 10.26 -23.07
C LYS A 64 -5.62 9.34 -24.29
N ALA A 65 -5.30 8.06 -24.07
CA ALA A 65 -5.28 7.05 -25.12
C ALA A 65 -6.68 6.85 -25.73
N TRP A 66 -7.73 6.85 -24.89
CA TRP A 66 -9.11 6.76 -25.34
C TRP A 66 -9.57 8.01 -26.10
N GLU A 67 -9.22 9.22 -25.68
CA GLU A 67 -9.52 10.45 -26.42
C GLU A 67 -8.92 10.44 -27.83
N THR A 68 -7.70 9.91 -27.95
CA THR A 68 -6.95 9.93 -29.21
C THR A 68 -7.35 8.78 -30.14
N HIS A 69 -7.70 7.61 -29.60
CA HIS A 69 -7.87 6.37 -30.38
C HIS A 69 -9.15 5.59 -30.09
N GLY A 70 -9.92 6.00 -29.09
CA GLY A 70 -11.12 5.32 -28.63
C GLY A 70 -12.25 5.33 -29.66
N ARG A 71 -12.99 4.23 -29.73
CA ARG A 71 -14.15 4.07 -30.62
C ARG A 71 -15.40 3.60 -29.89
N VAL A 72 -15.24 3.13 -28.66
CA VAL A 72 -16.32 2.64 -27.80
C VAL A 72 -16.56 3.70 -26.73
N PRO A 73 -17.83 4.04 -26.41
CA PRO A 73 -18.14 4.92 -25.30
C PRO A 73 -17.44 4.48 -24.01
N ARG A 74 -16.72 5.40 -23.36
CA ARG A 74 -15.89 5.12 -22.19
C ARG A 74 -16.60 4.33 -21.09
N LYS A 75 -17.88 4.66 -20.81
CA LYS A 75 -18.68 3.95 -19.80
C LYS A 75 -18.75 2.44 -20.07
N LEU A 76 -18.91 2.05 -21.35
CA LEU A 76 -18.97 0.64 -21.76
C LEU A 76 -17.61 -0.08 -21.65
N LEU A 77 -16.49 0.66 -21.67
CA LEU A 77 -15.15 0.06 -21.49
C LEU A 77 -14.90 -0.34 -20.02
N VAL A 78 -15.46 0.41 -19.07
CA VAL A 78 -15.21 0.23 -17.63
C VAL A 78 -16.26 -0.69 -17.00
N GLU A 79 -17.46 -0.77 -17.58
CA GLU A 79 -18.59 -1.57 -17.08
C GLU A 79 -18.26 -3.05 -16.77
N PRO A 80 -17.50 -3.79 -17.61
CA PRO A 80 -17.12 -5.16 -17.27
C PRO A 80 -16.27 -5.25 -15.99
N SER A 81 -15.39 -4.28 -15.76
CA SER A 81 -14.54 -4.22 -14.57
C SER A 81 -15.34 -3.85 -13.32
N ILE A 82 -16.30 -2.92 -13.44
CA ILE A 82 -17.26 -2.60 -12.36
C ILE A 82 -18.00 -3.87 -11.95
N LYS A 83 -18.49 -4.62 -12.93
CA LYS A 83 -19.22 -5.87 -12.67
C LYS A 83 -18.34 -6.91 -11.97
N LEU A 84 -17.13 -7.16 -12.45
CA LEU A 84 -16.20 -8.11 -11.79
C LEU A 84 -15.86 -7.69 -10.36
N ALA A 85 -15.68 -6.39 -10.10
CA ALA A 85 -15.40 -5.88 -8.77
C ALA A 85 -16.62 -5.99 -7.83
N ARG A 86 -17.83 -5.75 -8.34
CA ARG A 86 -19.08 -5.72 -7.57
C ARG A 86 -19.68 -7.11 -7.35
N ASP A 87 -19.81 -7.89 -8.42
CA ASP A 87 -20.41 -9.24 -8.42
C ASP A 87 -19.38 -10.32 -8.02
N GLY A 88 -18.11 -9.94 -8.00
CA GLY A 88 -16.99 -10.79 -7.64
C GLY A 88 -16.47 -11.64 -8.79
N PHE A 89 -15.27 -12.18 -8.59
CA PHE A 89 -14.63 -13.07 -9.54
C PHE A 89 -13.93 -14.24 -8.83
N GLN A 90 -13.81 -15.36 -9.52
CA GLN A 90 -13.16 -16.54 -8.97
C GLN A 90 -11.64 -16.33 -8.88
N VAL A 91 -11.09 -16.60 -7.70
CA VAL A 91 -9.65 -16.53 -7.44
C VAL A 91 -8.94 -17.60 -8.27
N GLY A 92 -8.10 -17.15 -9.20
CA GLY A 92 -7.22 -18.00 -10.01
C GLY A 92 -5.93 -18.38 -9.25
N SER A 93 -5.16 -19.30 -9.82
CA SER A 93 -3.91 -19.79 -9.21
C SER A 93 -2.85 -18.71 -9.01
N HIS A 94 -2.79 -17.71 -9.89
CA HIS A 94 -1.82 -16.62 -9.76
C HIS A 94 -2.15 -15.71 -8.57
N LEU A 95 -3.43 -15.36 -8.38
CA LEU A 95 -3.86 -14.55 -7.24
C LEU A 95 -3.66 -15.32 -5.93
N ASP A 96 -4.07 -16.58 -5.85
CA ASP A 96 -3.82 -17.44 -4.68
C ASP A 96 -2.33 -17.47 -4.27
N PHE A 97 -1.44 -17.66 -5.25
CA PHE A 97 0.00 -17.59 -5.02
C PHE A 97 0.46 -16.22 -4.52
N ALA A 98 -0.02 -15.13 -5.13
CA ALA A 98 0.33 -13.77 -4.73
C ALA A 98 -0.17 -13.44 -3.31
N LEU A 99 -1.38 -13.87 -2.94
CA LEU A 99 -1.92 -13.69 -1.60
C LEU A 99 -1.06 -14.43 -0.56
N SER A 100 -0.72 -15.69 -0.85
CA SER A 100 0.15 -16.50 0.02
C SER A 100 1.53 -15.87 0.23
N LYS A 101 2.11 -15.25 -0.81
CA LYS A 101 3.41 -14.56 -0.70
C LYS A 101 3.36 -13.26 0.10
N ASN A 102 2.19 -12.65 0.22
CA ASN A 102 2.00 -11.35 0.88
C ASN A 102 1.13 -11.46 2.16
N GLU A 103 0.99 -12.66 2.73
CA GLU A 103 0.08 -12.91 3.86
C GLU A 103 0.27 -11.93 5.01
N ALA A 104 1.52 -11.69 5.43
CA ALA A 104 1.84 -10.79 6.52
C ALA A 104 1.42 -9.35 6.21
N MET A 105 1.66 -8.88 4.99
CA MET A 105 1.26 -7.53 4.56
C MET A 105 -0.26 -7.40 4.53
N ILE A 106 -0.94 -8.39 3.94
CA ILE A 106 -2.40 -8.41 3.87
C ILE A 106 -2.99 -8.44 5.28
N LYS A 107 -2.58 -9.38 6.15
CA LYS A 107 -3.14 -9.52 7.50
C LYS A 107 -2.85 -8.33 8.42
N ASN A 108 -1.87 -7.49 8.10
CA ASN A 108 -1.55 -6.27 8.87
C ASN A 108 -2.25 -5.01 8.35
N ASP A 109 -2.93 -5.07 7.20
CA ASP A 109 -3.65 -3.93 6.62
C ASP A 109 -5.16 -4.22 6.59
N ASN A 110 -5.96 -3.34 7.19
CA ASN A 110 -7.41 -3.54 7.28
C ASN A 110 -8.12 -3.45 5.91
N GLY A 111 -7.61 -2.60 5.00
CA GLY A 111 -8.13 -2.48 3.65
C GLY A 111 -7.91 -3.76 2.86
N LEU A 112 -6.67 -4.26 2.83
CA LEU A 112 -6.32 -5.51 2.16
C LEU A 112 -7.03 -6.70 2.79
N LYS A 113 -7.12 -6.78 4.13
CA LYS A 113 -7.92 -7.82 4.80
C LYS A 113 -9.37 -7.85 4.32
N SER A 114 -10.00 -6.68 4.22
CA SER A 114 -11.41 -6.60 3.83
C SER A 114 -11.71 -7.13 2.43
N VAL A 115 -10.70 -7.14 1.55
CA VAL A 115 -10.82 -7.62 0.16
C VAL A 115 -10.34 -9.05 0.01
N PHE A 116 -9.22 -9.40 0.63
CA PHE A 116 -8.48 -10.62 0.35
C PHE A 116 -8.57 -11.69 1.44
N THR A 117 -9.43 -11.51 2.45
CA THR A 117 -9.68 -12.53 3.47
C THR A 117 -11.16 -12.88 3.60
N LYS A 118 -11.41 -14.13 3.96
CA LYS A 118 -12.72 -14.64 4.38
C LYS A 118 -12.53 -15.32 5.74
N GLU A 119 -13.31 -14.89 6.74
CA GLU A 119 -13.24 -15.43 8.10
C GLU A 119 -11.83 -15.33 8.73
N GLY A 120 -11.07 -14.31 8.35
CA GLY A 120 -9.71 -14.06 8.85
C GLY A 120 -8.60 -14.81 8.10
N GLU A 121 -8.96 -15.72 7.19
CA GLU A 121 -8.01 -16.44 6.35
C GLU A 121 -7.95 -15.88 4.93
N LEU A 122 -6.80 -16.00 4.28
CA LEU A 122 -6.64 -15.57 2.89
C LEU A 122 -7.61 -16.34 1.98
N LEU A 123 -8.16 -15.63 0.99
CA LEU A 123 -8.86 -16.28 -0.11
C LEU A 123 -7.92 -17.25 -0.84
N LYS A 124 -8.45 -18.38 -1.27
CA LYS A 124 -7.73 -19.44 -1.99
C LYS A 124 -8.29 -19.62 -3.38
N LYS A 125 -7.56 -20.35 -4.23
CA LYS A 125 -8.05 -20.70 -5.57
C LYS A 125 -9.44 -21.34 -5.47
N GLY A 126 -10.37 -20.78 -6.24
CA GLY A 126 -11.76 -21.22 -6.27
C GLY A 126 -12.71 -20.40 -5.40
N ASP A 127 -12.21 -19.65 -4.42
CA ASP A 127 -13.04 -18.68 -3.69
C ASP A 127 -13.46 -17.53 -4.61
N ILE A 128 -14.51 -16.80 -4.20
CA ILE A 128 -14.95 -15.58 -4.89
C ILE A 128 -14.39 -14.36 -4.15
N CYS A 129 -13.66 -13.52 -4.88
CA CYS A 129 -13.13 -12.25 -4.40
C CYS A 129 -14.07 -11.11 -4.81
N TYR A 130 -14.38 -10.22 -3.88
CA TYR A 130 -15.20 -9.03 -4.11
C TYR A 130 -14.42 -7.78 -3.74
N ASN A 131 -14.59 -6.70 -4.50
CA ASN A 131 -14.02 -5.40 -4.18
C ASN A 131 -15.04 -4.29 -4.50
N THR A 132 -16.10 -4.23 -3.71
CA THR A 132 -17.23 -3.30 -3.93
C THR A 132 -16.81 -1.84 -3.87
N LYS A 133 -15.85 -1.48 -3.00
CA LYS A 133 -15.29 -0.13 -2.94
C LYS A 133 -14.59 0.27 -4.26
N LEU A 134 -13.83 -0.66 -4.86
CA LEU A 134 -13.25 -0.43 -6.18
C LEU A 134 -14.33 -0.30 -7.24
N ALA A 135 -15.41 -1.08 -7.16
CA ALA A 135 -16.54 -0.95 -8.09
C ALA A 135 -17.16 0.46 -8.02
N ASP A 136 -17.36 1.00 -6.82
CA ASP A 136 -17.90 2.36 -6.62
C ASP A 136 -16.96 3.44 -7.19
N THR A 137 -15.65 3.28 -6.98
CA THR A 137 -14.64 4.16 -7.58
C THR A 137 -14.68 4.09 -9.12
N LEU A 138 -14.70 2.88 -9.69
CA LEU A 138 -14.75 2.69 -11.14
C LEU A 138 -16.04 3.24 -11.74
N GLU A 139 -17.17 3.11 -11.04
CA GLU A 139 -18.46 3.69 -11.44
C GLU A 139 -18.39 5.22 -11.45
N SER A 140 -17.85 5.84 -10.39
CA SER A 140 -17.64 7.30 -10.32
C SER A 140 -16.76 7.79 -11.48
N VAL A 141 -15.64 7.09 -11.76
CA VAL A 141 -14.79 7.41 -12.90
C VAL A 141 -15.56 7.28 -14.20
N ALA A 142 -16.27 6.16 -14.43
CA ALA A 142 -17.02 5.90 -15.65
C ALA A 142 -18.10 6.96 -15.93
N GLU A 143 -18.70 7.53 -14.89
CA GLU A 143 -19.73 8.56 -15.01
C GLU A 143 -19.15 9.97 -15.16
N LYS A 144 -18.21 10.36 -14.31
CA LYS A 144 -17.80 11.77 -14.19
C LYS A 144 -16.53 12.15 -14.95
N GLY A 145 -15.72 11.17 -15.37
CA GLY A 145 -14.48 11.48 -16.08
C GLY A 145 -13.24 11.22 -15.25
N MET A 146 -12.13 11.79 -15.72
CA MET A 146 -10.91 11.93 -14.91
C MET A 146 -11.15 12.75 -13.63
N LYS A 147 -12.05 13.74 -13.69
CA LYS A 147 -12.36 14.63 -12.57
C LYS A 147 -12.75 13.90 -11.29
N ALA A 148 -13.49 12.78 -11.41
CA ALA A 148 -13.81 11.94 -10.26
C ALA A 148 -12.57 11.50 -9.48
N PHE A 149 -11.47 11.20 -10.17
CA PHE A 149 -10.24 10.66 -9.60
C PHE A 149 -9.22 11.73 -9.17
N TYR A 150 -9.16 12.86 -9.89
CA TYR A 150 -8.13 13.88 -9.67
C TYR A 150 -8.62 15.15 -8.95
N GLU A 151 -9.93 15.44 -8.98
CA GLU A 151 -10.49 16.71 -8.48
C GLU A 151 -11.59 16.53 -7.42
N GLU A 152 -12.30 15.40 -7.39
CA GLU A 152 -13.48 15.19 -6.53
C GLU A 152 -13.27 14.17 -5.40
N ASP A 153 -14.35 13.56 -4.90
CA ASP A 153 -14.37 12.67 -3.73
C ASP A 153 -13.31 11.56 -3.71
N VAL A 154 -12.91 11.01 -4.86
CA VAL A 154 -11.87 9.96 -4.89
C VAL A 154 -10.49 10.57 -4.65
N ALA A 155 -10.23 11.77 -5.19
CA ALA A 155 -9.00 12.51 -4.97
C ALA A 155 -8.84 12.87 -3.49
N GLU A 156 -9.89 13.41 -2.88
CA GLU A 156 -9.89 13.75 -1.45
C GLU A 156 -9.63 12.52 -0.58
N LYS A 157 -10.32 11.41 -0.84
CA LYS A 157 -10.12 10.15 -0.10
C LYS A 157 -8.70 9.62 -0.27
N LEU A 158 -8.17 9.63 -1.50
CA LEU A 158 -6.81 9.19 -1.78
C LEU A 158 -5.77 10.03 -1.01
N VAL A 159 -5.88 11.36 -1.07
CA VAL A 159 -4.96 12.25 -0.35
C VAL A 159 -5.06 12.03 1.15
N ASN A 160 -6.28 11.91 1.70
CA ASN A 160 -6.48 11.65 3.11
C ASN A 160 -5.86 10.31 3.53
N ASP A 161 -6.15 9.22 2.82
CA ASP A 161 -5.61 7.88 3.12
C ASP A 161 -4.07 7.87 3.07
N VAL A 162 -3.48 8.49 2.04
CA VAL A 162 -2.02 8.58 1.88
C VAL A 162 -1.40 9.42 2.99
N ARG A 163 -2.01 10.56 3.34
CA ARG A 163 -1.52 11.47 4.39
C ARG A 163 -1.63 10.87 5.78
N GLU A 164 -2.76 10.22 6.10
CA GLU A 164 -2.95 9.51 7.36
C GLU A 164 -1.93 8.39 7.56
N ALA A 165 -1.54 7.72 6.47
CA ALA A 165 -0.48 6.72 6.50
C ALA A 165 0.92 7.33 6.70
N GLY A 166 1.12 8.62 6.39
CA GLY A 166 2.40 9.32 6.50
C GLY A 166 3.05 9.72 5.15
N GLY A 167 2.28 9.69 4.07
CA GLY A 167 2.71 10.07 2.72
C GLY A 167 2.66 11.57 2.47
N ILE A 168 3.07 11.98 1.27
CA ILE A 168 3.32 13.39 0.93
C ILE A 168 2.56 13.91 -0.29
N ILE A 169 1.66 13.13 -0.87
CA ILE A 169 0.81 13.58 -1.99
C ILE A 169 -0.19 14.62 -1.50
N THR A 170 -0.35 15.72 -2.22
CA THR A 170 -1.36 16.78 -1.99
C THR A 170 -2.50 16.70 -3.00
N MET A 171 -3.57 17.47 -2.76
CA MET A 171 -4.58 17.74 -3.79
C MET A 171 -3.96 18.49 -4.98
N ASP A 172 -3.11 19.49 -4.75
CA ASP A 172 -2.40 20.22 -5.81
C ASP A 172 -1.60 19.27 -6.72
N ASP A 173 -0.96 18.24 -6.16
CA ASP A 173 -0.24 17.23 -6.93
C ASP A 173 -1.16 16.39 -7.84
N LEU A 174 -2.41 16.13 -7.41
CA LEU A 174 -3.38 15.40 -8.22
C LEU A 174 -4.00 16.31 -9.29
N GLU A 175 -4.39 17.53 -8.92
CA GLU A 175 -5.02 18.49 -9.82
C GLU A 175 -4.07 18.98 -10.94
N SER A 176 -2.77 19.06 -10.66
CA SER A 176 -1.75 19.44 -11.65
C SER A 176 -1.22 18.27 -12.49
N TYR A 177 -1.72 17.05 -12.29
CA TYR A 177 -1.24 15.88 -13.03
C TYR A 177 -1.72 15.88 -14.49
N GLU A 178 -0.79 15.76 -15.43
CA GLU A 178 -1.08 15.73 -16.88
C GLU A 178 -0.28 14.65 -17.63
N VAL A 179 -0.82 14.22 -18.79
CA VAL A 179 -0.24 13.21 -19.70
C VAL A 179 -0.30 13.67 -21.15
#